data_AF-A0A2D5B5H6-F1
#
_entry.id   AF-A0A2D5B5H6-F1
#
_cell.length_a   1.000
_cell.length_b   1.000
_cell.length_c   1.000
_cell.angle_alpha   90.00
_cell.angle_beta   90.00
_cell.angle_gamma   90.00
#
_symmetry.space_group_name_H-M   'P 1'
#
loop_
_entity.id
_entity.type
_entity.pdbx_description
1 polymer ?
#
loop_
_entity_poly.entity_id
_entity_poly.type
_entity_poly.pdbx_seq_one_letter_code
_entity_poly.pdbx_strand_id
1 'polypeptide(L)'
;MKRLGLISIVLFTTHAMAGAPDLASWSVDLSTTGQNVIWTSPDEIRTDAEIYDVTFQLDSIDVTVSYLGIPFGPIDVTDQLGDESVQSGSAGGPCPVSFGASSVREPPEPQPLTIAFDVELRLDSQGRGVYSMTDVVLGTASYDLGFPFGEVTVDLEQVDISGRFDAEATGFDCGGDIDGSGVVGVDDLLAVLSDWGSCAGCITDLNGDGIVGVDELLVVIADWGQCG
;
A
#
# COMPACT_ATOMS: atom_id res chain seq x y z
N MET A 1 22.90 -28.07 37.63
CA MET A 1 22.84 -28.16 36.15
C MET A 1 21.78 -29.17 35.74
N LYS A 2 20.60 -28.70 35.33
CA LYS A 2 19.59 -29.47 34.59
C LYS A 2 19.17 -28.56 33.43
N ARG A 3 19.50 -28.96 32.19
CA ARG A 3 19.03 -28.29 30.98
C ARG A 3 17.62 -28.79 30.71
N LEU A 4 16.62 -27.90 30.77
CA LEU A 4 15.29 -28.18 30.22
C LEU A 4 15.35 -27.97 28.71
N GLY A 5 14.98 -29.00 27.94
CA GLY A 5 14.78 -28.89 26.50
C GLY A 5 13.44 -28.20 26.22
N LEU A 6 13.47 -27.12 25.43
CA LEU A 6 12.26 -26.54 24.85
C LEU A 6 11.72 -27.52 23.81
N ILE A 7 10.46 -27.92 23.98
CA ILE A 7 9.67 -28.60 22.98
C ILE A 7 9.21 -27.52 21.99
N SER A 8 9.80 -27.49 20.78
CA SER A 8 9.27 -26.72 19.66
C SER A 8 7.97 -27.37 19.20
N ILE A 9 6.85 -26.78 19.58
CA ILE A 9 5.56 -27.06 18.95
C ILE A 9 5.57 -26.29 17.62
N VAL A 10 5.80 -27.02 16.52
CA VAL A 10 5.58 -26.48 15.18
C VAL A 10 4.08 -26.52 14.92
N LEU A 11 3.43 -25.36 15.07
CA LEU A 11 2.04 -25.17 14.70
C LEU A 11 1.99 -25.09 13.16
N PHE A 12 1.62 -26.18 12.49
CA PHE A 12 1.25 -26.10 11.07
C PHE A 12 -0.14 -25.46 11.00
N THR A 13 -0.20 -24.16 10.77
CA THR A 13 -1.43 -23.51 10.33
C THR A 13 -1.71 -24.00 8.92
N THR A 14 -2.78 -24.78 8.79
CA THR A 14 -3.38 -25.07 7.48
C THR A 14 -3.79 -23.72 6.89
N HIS A 15 -3.02 -23.21 5.93
CA HIS A 15 -3.47 -22.10 5.11
C HIS A 15 -4.59 -22.69 4.24
N ALA A 16 -5.83 -22.45 4.66
CA ALA A 16 -6.89 -22.41 3.66
C ALA A 16 -6.40 -21.41 2.60
N MET A 17 -6.52 -21.76 1.32
CA MET A 17 -6.30 -20.85 0.20
C MET A 17 -7.43 -19.80 0.25
N ALA A 18 -7.42 -18.94 1.26
CA ALA A 18 -8.16 -17.70 1.21
C ALA A 18 -7.46 -16.85 0.14
N GLY A 19 -8.24 -16.25 -0.75
CA GLY A 19 -7.72 -15.26 -1.69
C GLY A 19 -6.98 -14.14 -0.95
N ALA A 20 -6.25 -13.33 -1.70
CA ALA A 20 -5.68 -12.11 -1.16
C ALA A 20 -6.82 -11.24 -0.57
N PRO A 21 -6.61 -10.54 0.55
CA PRO A 21 -7.66 -9.82 1.25
C PRO A 21 -8.07 -8.52 0.54
N ASP A 22 -9.26 -8.00 0.89
CA ASP A 22 -9.71 -6.65 0.49
C ASP A 22 -9.06 -5.52 1.28
N LEU A 23 -8.54 -5.82 2.47
CA LEU A 23 -7.83 -4.87 3.32
C LEU A 23 -6.43 -5.40 3.58
N ALA A 24 -5.43 -4.60 3.28
CA ALA A 24 -4.04 -4.91 3.58
C ALA A 24 -3.37 -3.75 4.30
N SER A 25 -2.49 -4.08 5.25
CA SER A 25 -1.76 -3.10 6.06
C SER A 25 -0.35 -3.63 6.27
N TRP A 26 0.64 -2.83 5.90
CA TRP A 26 2.04 -3.22 5.93
C TRP A 26 2.90 -2.16 6.61
N SER A 27 3.81 -2.59 7.47
CA SER A 27 4.87 -1.74 7.99
C SER A 27 5.94 -1.51 6.93
N VAL A 28 6.34 -0.26 6.78
CA VAL A 28 7.40 0.19 5.87
C VAL A 28 8.55 0.70 6.71
N ASP A 29 9.73 0.12 6.49
CA ASP A 29 10.99 0.53 7.12
C ASP A 29 12.02 0.73 6.00
N LEU A 30 12.50 1.97 5.85
CA LEU A 30 13.37 2.37 4.76
C LEU A 30 14.56 3.18 5.26
N SER A 31 15.70 3.03 4.58
CA SER A 31 16.89 3.82 4.85
C SER A 31 17.55 4.23 3.54
N THR A 32 17.99 5.48 3.43
CA THR A 32 18.76 5.95 2.27
C THR A 32 19.89 6.88 2.66
N THR A 33 21.01 6.78 1.95
CA THR A 33 22.14 7.71 2.00
C THR A 33 22.19 8.56 0.71
N GLY A 34 21.03 8.87 0.13
CA GLY A 34 20.91 9.57 -1.17
C GLY A 34 20.83 8.64 -2.39
N GLN A 35 20.46 7.38 -2.20
CA GLN A 35 20.13 6.46 -3.30
C GLN A 35 18.60 6.31 -3.42
N ASN A 36 18.14 5.95 -4.62
CA ASN A 36 16.73 5.59 -4.80
C ASN A 36 16.40 4.35 -3.97
N VAL A 37 15.23 4.36 -3.34
CA VAL A 37 14.71 3.25 -2.55
C VAL A 37 13.39 2.80 -3.12
N ILE A 38 13.22 1.50 -3.26
CA ILE A 38 11.95 0.88 -3.63
C ILE A 38 11.67 -0.18 -2.59
N TRP A 39 10.51 -0.06 -1.93
CA TRP A 39 10.00 -1.06 -1.01
C TRP A 39 8.81 -1.76 -1.62
N THR A 40 8.68 -3.05 -1.31
CA THR A 40 7.56 -3.88 -1.75
C THR A 40 7.06 -4.68 -0.56
N SER A 41 5.75 -4.66 -0.37
CA SER A 41 5.07 -5.42 0.68
C SER A 41 5.34 -6.94 0.59
N PRO A 42 5.37 -7.62 1.75
CA PRO A 42 5.63 -9.06 1.82
C PRO A 42 4.48 -9.91 1.29
N ASP A 43 3.24 -9.41 1.42
CA ASP A 43 1.99 -10.08 1.05
C ASP A 43 1.15 -9.13 0.20
N GLU A 44 0.19 -9.67 -0.55
CA GLU A 44 -0.61 -8.94 -1.52
C GLU A 44 -2.00 -8.54 -0.99
N ILE A 45 -2.59 -7.50 -1.59
CA ILE A 45 -4.02 -7.25 -1.62
C ILE A 45 -4.62 -7.90 -2.88
N ARG A 46 -5.92 -8.15 -2.91
CA ARG A 46 -6.61 -8.62 -4.11
C ARG A 46 -6.35 -7.71 -5.33
N THR A 47 -6.30 -8.30 -6.52
CA THR A 47 -5.86 -7.63 -7.76
C THR A 47 -6.98 -7.25 -8.73
N ASP A 48 -8.22 -7.66 -8.49
CA ASP A 48 -9.35 -7.51 -9.42
C ASP A 48 -10.40 -6.48 -8.95
N ALA A 49 -10.11 -5.69 -7.92
CA ALA A 49 -11.01 -4.63 -7.46
C ALA A 49 -11.23 -3.54 -8.51
N GLU A 50 -12.42 -2.95 -8.53
CA GLU A 50 -12.75 -1.82 -9.41
C GLU A 50 -12.02 -0.54 -8.97
N ILE A 51 -11.88 -0.34 -7.66
CA ILE A 51 -11.28 0.84 -7.05
C ILE A 51 -10.31 0.39 -5.95
N TYR A 52 -9.16 1.04 -5.90
CA TYR A 52 -8.23 0.95 -4.79
C TYR A 52 -8.11 2.30 -4.11
N ASP A 53 -8.21 2.30 -2.79
CA ASP A 53 -7.86 3.42 -1.94
C ASP A 53 -6.63 3.06 -1.13
N VAL A 54 -5.63 3.94 -1.10
CA VAL A 54 -4.39 3.71 -0.35
C VAL A 54 -4.08 4.88 0.55
N THR A 55 -3.43 4.59 1.66
CA THR A 55 -2.87 5.59 2.58
C THR A 55 -1.49 5.15 3.01
N PHE A 56 -0.52 6.06 2.94
CA PHE A 56 0.75 5.95 3.61
C PHE A 56 0.78 6.92 4.79
N GLN A 57 0.84 6.36 6.00
CA GLN A 57 1.01 7.09 7.25
C GLN A 57 2.47 7.01 7.67
N LEU A 58 3.11 8.17 7.79
CA LEU A 58 4.44 8.28 8.36
C LEU A 58 4.38 8.13 9.88
N ASP A 59 5.19 7.23 10.43
CA ASP A 59 5.31 7.00 11.88
C ASP A 59 6.52 7.71 12.47
N SER A 60 7.69 7.63 11.82
CA SER A 60 8.89 8.35 12.24
C SER A 60 9.86 8.66 11.09
N ILE A 61 10.61 9.75 11.25
CA ILE A 61 11.83 10.03 10.47
C ILE A 61 12.98 10.31 11.41
N ASP A 62 14.03 9.52 11.24
CA ASP A 62 15.30 9.67 11.92
C ASP A 62 16.38 10.04 10.90
N VAL A 63 17.28 10.94 11.28
CA VAL A 63 18.39 11.34 10.41
C VAL A 63 19.74 11.15 11.09
N THR A 64 20.72 10.72 10.31
CA THR A 64 22.13 10.81 10.67
C THR A 64 22.74 11.97 9.91
N VAL A 65 23.45 12.83 10.64
CA VAL A 65 24.13 14.00 10.08
C VAL A 65 25.62 13.93 10.38
N SER A 66 26.43 14.73 9.70
CA SER A 66 27.83 14.90 10.05
C SER A 66 28.21 16.37 10.20
N TYR A 67 29.17 16.63 11.08
CA TYR A 67 29.83 17.92 11.21
C TYR A 67 31.34 17.72 11.14
N LEU A 68 32.00 18.38 10.20
CA LEU A 68 33.44 18.21 9.93
C LEU A 68 33.84 16.75 9.68
N GLY A 69 32.96 15.98 9.03
CA GLY A 69 33.18 14.56 8.71
C GLY A 69 33.04 13.61 9.90
N ILE A 70 32.52 14.08 11.04
CA ILE A 70 32.19 13.24 12.18
C ILE A 70 30.67 13.02 12.19
N PRO A 71 30.18 11.80 11.94
CA PRO A 71 28.75 11.50 11.94
C PRO A 71 28.20 11.38 13.36
N PHE A 72 26.94 11.79 13.54
CA PHE A 72 26.16 11.61 14.76
C PHE A 72 24.67 11.50 14.46
N GLY A 73 23.95 10.86 15.38
CA GLY A 73 22.55 10.48 15.22
C GLY A 73 22.29 9.06 15.77
N PRO A 74 21.11 8.48 15.51
CA PRO A 74 19.98 9.10 14.81
C PRO A 74 19.39 10.27 15.60
N ILE A 75 18.90 11.26 14.88
CA ILE A 75 18.16 12.41 15.41
C ILE A 75 16.73 12.28 14.89
N ASP A 76 15.78 12.15 15.82
CA ASP A 76 14.36 12.15 15.49
C ASP A 76 13.93 13.57 15.05
N VAL A 77 13.43 13.65 13.82
CA VAL A 77 12.92 14.89 13.20
C VAL A 77 11.44 14.76 12.82
N THR A 78 10.75 13.74 13.32
CA THR A 78 9.35 13.44 13.00
C THR A 78 8.44 14.65 13.23
N ASP A 79 8.63 15.33 14.37
CA ASP A 79 7.84 16.51 14.74
C ASP A 79 8.09 17.74 13.84
N GLN A 80 9.13 17.73 13.00
CA GLN A 80 9.48 18.84 12.12
C GLN A 80 8.69 18.82 10.80
N LEU A 81 8.02 17.71 10.48
CA LEU A 81 7.35 17.50 9.19
C LEU A 81 5.91 18.05 9.14
N GLY A 82 5.39 18.56 10.27
CA GLY A 82 4.05 19.15 10.34
C GLY A 82 2.92 18.14 10.07
N ASP A 83 1.80 18.62 9.50
CA ASP A 83 0.61 17.80 9.20
C ASP A 83 0.77 16.93 7.92
N GLU A 84 1.91 16.99 7.23
CA GLU A 84 2.21 16.26 5.98
C GLU A 84 2.58 14.78 6.23
N SER A 85 2.13 14.20 7.34
CA SER A 85 2.44 12.82 7.74
C SER A 85 1.60 11.76 7.00
N VAL A 86 0.65 12.18 6.16
CA VAL A 86 -0.29 11.28 5.49
C VAL A 86 -0.32 11.57 4.00
N GLN A 87 -0.03 10.56 3.20
CA GLN A 87 -0.26 10.56 1.75
C GLN A 87 -1.38 9.58 1.44
N SER A 88 -2.37 9.98 0.66
CA SER A 88 -3.48 9.12 0.26
C SER A 88 -3.78 9.26 -1.22
N GLY A 89 -4.31 8.21 -1.84
CA GLY A 89 -4.75 8.24 -3.22
C GLY A 89 -5.81 7.20 -3.53
N SER A 90 -6.52 7.42 -4.63
CA SER A 90 -7.56 6.53 -5.13
C SER A 90 -7.35 6.30 -6.63
N ALA A 91 -7.46 5.05 -7.09
CA ALA A 91 -7.26 4.70 -8.49
C ALA A 91 -8.18 3.55 -8.91
N GLY A 92 -8.62 3.56 -10.17
CA GLY A 92 -9.38 2.46 -10.75
C GLY A 92 -8.48 1.26 -11.06
N GLY A 93 -8.96 0.07 -10.73
CA GLY A 93 -8.32 -1.19 -11.06
C GLY A 93 -8.63 -1.72 -12.46
N PRO A 94 -8.31 -2.99 -12.74
CA PRO A 94 -7.59 -3.92 -11.85
C PRO A 94 -6.12 -3.53 -11.67
N CYS A 95 -5.40 -4.21 -10.78
CA CYS A 95 -3.95 -4.05 -10.65
C CYS A 95 -3.22 -4.34 -11.98
N PRO A 96 -2.07 -3.69 -12.27
CA PRO A 96 -1.36 -2.71 -11.43
C PRO A 96 -1.97 -1.31 -11.48
N VAL A 97 -1.88 -0.59 -10.37
CA VAL A 97 -2.35 0.80 -10.25
C VAL A 97 -1.27 1.71 -9.67
N SER A 98 -1.29 2.99 -10.06
CA SER A 98 -0.45 4.05 -9.49
C SER A 98 -1.34 5.16 -8.95
N PHE A 99 -0.96 5.70 -7.80
CA PHE A 99 -1.72 6.74 -7.09
C PHE A 99 -1.14 8.14 -7.30
N GLY A 100 -0.23 8.27 -8.27
CA GLY A 100 0.46 9.51 -8.59
C GLY A 100 1.77 9.67 -7.83
N ALA A 101 2.66 10.46 -8.42
CA ALA A 101 3.93 10.85 -7.81
C ALA A 101 3.85 12.27 -7.26
N SER A 102 4.51 12.52 -6.15
CA SER A 102 4.69 13.85 -5.56
C SER A 102 6.16 14.13 -5.31
N SER A 103 6.59 15.35 -5.61
CA SER A 103 7.95 15.81 -5.35
C SER A 103 8.00 16.60 -4.05
N VAL A 104 8.91 16.24 -3.16
CA VAL A 104 9.24 16.95 -1.93
C VAL A 104 10.57 17.67 -2.12
N ARG A 105 10.64 18.94 -1.71
CA ARG A 105 11.86 19.74 -1.77
C ARG A 105 11.89 20.73 -0.62
N GLU A 106 12.70 20.42 0.39
CA GLU A 106 12.78 21.20 1.61
C GLU A 106 14.21 21.70 1.87
N PRO A 107 14.39 23.00 2.17
CA PRO A 107 13.44 24.10 1.97
C PRO A 107 13.23 24.46 0.47
N PRO A 108 12.18 25.21 0.12
CA PRO A 108 12.00 25.74 -1.23
C PRO A 108 13.08 26.76 -1.60
N GLU A 109 13.30 26.94 -2.91
CA GLU A 109 14.28 27.92 -3.41
C GLU A 109 13.93 29.34 -2.94
N PRO A 110 14.94 30.17 -2.57
CA PRO A 110 16.37 30.06 -2.85
C PRO A 110 17.23 29.49 -1.71
N GLN A 111 16.63 28.90 -0.69
CA GLN A 111 17.38 28.38 0.47
C GLN A 111 18.21 27.15 0.09
N PRO A 112 19.35 26.89 0.78
CA PRO A 112 20.12 25.67 0.56
C PRO A 112 19.24 24.47 0.83
N LEU A 113 19.27 23.49 -0.07
CA LEU A 113 18.47 22.28 0.03
C LEU A 113 18.92 21.45 1.25
N THR A 114 17.96 20.96 2.02
CA THR A 114 18.19 19.98 3.09
C THR A 114 17.86 18.58 2.56
N ILE A 115 16.70 18.42 1.93
CA ILE A 115 16.28 17.16 1.33
C ILE A 115 15.38 17.40 0.11
N ALA A 116 15.59 16.63 -0.95
CA ALA A 116 14.61 16.50 -2.04
C ALA A 116 14.43 15.04 -2.42
N PHE A 117 13.23 14.66 -2.85
CA PHE A 117 12.93 13.36 -3.41
C PHE A 117 11.58 13.40 -4.12
N ASP A 118 11.39 12.45 -5.03
CA ASP A 118 10.08 12.09 -5.57
C ASP A 118 9.57 10.85 -4.84
N VAL A 119 8.30 10.84 -4.47
CA VAL A 119 7.63 9.68 -3.86
C VAL A 119 6.45 9.24 -4.71
N GLU A 120 6.29 7.93 -4.89
CA GLU A 120 5.17 7.31 -5.60
C GLU A 120 4.67 6.08 -4.84
N LEU A 121 3.35 6.00 -4.62
CA LEU A 121 2.67 4.81 -4.12
C LEU A 121 2.04 4.05 -5.29
N ARG A 122 2.14 2.72 -5.27
CA ARG A 122 1.60 1.83 -6.31
C ARG A 122 1.13 0.50 -5.74
N LEU A 123 0.27 -0.18 -6.48
CA LEU A 123 0.07 -1.63 -6.37
C LEU A 123 0.61 -2.27 -7.66
N ASP A 124 1.47 -3.28 -7.53
CA ASP A 124 2.00 -3.99 -8.69
C ASP A 124 1.00 -5.02 -9.26
N SER A 125 1.39 -5.74 -10.32
CA SER A 125 0.51 -6.71 -10.98
C SER A 125 0.15 -7.92 -10.10
N GLN A 126 0.81 -8.10 -8.96
CA GLN A 126 0.53 -9.13 -7.97
C GLN A 126 -0.27 -8.58 -6.78
N GLY A 127 -0.64 -7.30 -6.78
CA GLY A 127 -1.35 -6.67 -5.67
C GLY A 127 -0.44 -6.30 -4.50
N ARG A 128 0.89 -6.27 -4.70
CA ARG A 128 1.80 -5.84 -3.66
C ARG A 128 1.89 -4.31 -3.65
N GLY A 129 1.68 -3.72 -2.47
CA GLY A 129 2.04 -2.33 -2.19
C GLY A 129 3.50 -2.06 -2.50
N VAL A 130 3.76 -1.01 -3.27
CA VAL A 130 5.10 -0.52 -3.63
C VAL A 130 5.21 0.95 -3.24
N TYR A 131 6.22 1.25 -2.42
CA TYR A 131 6.61 2.61 -2.07
C TYR A 131 7.93 2.91 -2.76
N SER A 132 7.95 3.92 -3.65
CA SER A 132 9.16 4.35 -4.35
C SER A 132 9.58 5.72 -3.88
N MET A 133 10.85 5.87 -3.50
CA MET A 133 11.50 7.14 -3.21
C MET A 133 12.67 7.31 -4.19
N THR A 134 12.53 8.23 -5.13
CA THR A 134 13.50 8.45 -6.22
C THR A 134 14.05 9.87 -6.21
N ASP A 135 15.12 10.08 -6.97
CA ASP A 135 15.79 11.39 -7.10
C ASP A 135 16.15 11.99 -5.73
N VAL A 136 16.59 11.13 -4.82
CA VAL A 136 16.91 11.50 -3.45
C VAL A 136 18.18 12.35 -3.42
N VAL A 137 18.05 13.58 -2.96
CA VAL A 137 19.16 14.50 -2.73
C VAL A 137 19.20 14.83 -1.24
N LEU A 138 20.32 14.51 -0.60
CA LEU A 138 20.61 14.92 0.77
C LEU A 138 21.54 16.13 0.73
N GLY A 139 21.18 17.18 1.45
CA GLY A 139 21.90 18.44 1.49
C GLY A 139 22.36 18.79 2.90
N THR A 140 22.12 20.03 3.32
CA THR A 140 22.58 20.52 4.61
C THR A 140 21.46 21.09 5.47
N ALA A 141 21.67 21.09 6.78
CA ALA A 141 20.75 21.65 7.77
C ALA A 141 21.51 22.50 8.81
N SER A 142 20.79 23.41 9.48
CA SER A 142 21.30 24.11 10.66
C SER A 142 21.03 23.27 11.90
N TYR A 143 22.01 23.13 12.78
CA TYR A 143 21.88 22.37 14.01
C TYR A 143 22.65 23.05 15.15
N ASP A 144 22.02 23.24 16.30
CA ASP A 144 22.69 23.74 17.51
C ASP A 144 23.43 22.61 18.24
N LEU A 145 24.75 22.56 18.10
CA LEU A 145 25.61 21.64 18.86
C LEU A 145 25.80 22.08 20.32
N GLY A 146 25.25 23.23 20.73
CA GLY A 146 25.43 23.80 22.05
C GLY A 146 26.87 24.28 22.29
N PHE A 147 27.14 24.78 23.49
CA PHE A 147 28.49 25.25 23.85
C PHE A 147 29.52 24.10 23.78
N PRO A 148 30.71 24.30 23.18
CA PRO A 148 31.30 25.55 22.71
C PRO A 148 31.01 25.95 21.25
N PHE A 149 30.23 25.15 20.52
CA PHE A 149 30.11 25.24 19.06
C PHE A 149 28.92 26.11 18.59
N GLY A 150 27.78 26.05 19.28
CA GLY A 150 26.55 26.74 18.88
C GLY A 150 25.93 26.16 17.59
N GLU A 151 25.17 27.00 16.88
CA GLU A 151 24.61 26.68 15.56
C GLU A 151 25.72 26.43 14.54
N VAL A 152 25.64 25.26 13.90
CA VAL A 152 26.53 24.82 12.83
C VAL A 152 25.72 24.30 11.63
N THR A 153 26.35 24.29 10.47
CA THR A 153 25.82 23.59 9.30
C THR A 153 26.29 22.14 9.32
N VAL A 154 25.35 21.21 9.25
CA VAL A 154 25.60 19.77 9.20
C VAL A 154 25.23 19.22 7.82
N ASP A 155 25.95 18.20 7.38
CA ASP A 155 25.65 17.44 6.17
C ASP A 155 24.69 16.30 6.52
N LEU A 156 23.63 16.11 5.73
CA LEU A 156 22.68 15.02 5.93
C LEU A 156 23.23 13.75 5.28
N GLU A 157 23.54 12.73 6.07
CA GLU A 157 24.26 11.53 5.63
C GLU A 157 23.31 10.36 5.34
N GLN A 158 22.29 10.20 6.18
CA GLN A 158 21.31 9.12 6.10
C GLN A 158 19.96 9.60 6.61
N VAL A 159 18.90 9.09 5.97
CA VAL A 159 17.51 9.24 6.40
C VAL A 159 16.93 7.85 6.57
N ASP A 160 16.33 7.61 7.73
CA ASP A 160 15.59 6.42 8.09
C ASP A 160 14.11 6.79 8.25
N ILE A 161 13.23 6.08 7.57
CA ILE A 161 11.79 6.35 7.49
C ILE A 161 11.05 5.09 7.95
N SER A 162 10.16 5.25 8.92
CA SER A 162 9.22 4.23 9.34
C SER A 162 7.80 4.70 9.12
N GLY A 163 6.92 3.81 8.69
CA GLY A 163 5.51 4.13 8.47
C GLY A 163 4.65 2.92 8.20
N ARG A 164 3.43 3.19 7.77
CA ARG A 164 2.41 2.19 7.44
C ARG A 164 1.82 2.49 6.07
N PHE A 165 1.77 1.47 5.22
CA PHE A 165 1.03 1.48 3.97
C PHE A 165 -0.24 0.64 4.17
N ASP A 166 -1.39 1.31 4.16
CA ASP A 166 -2.72 0.70 4.13
C ASP A 166 -3.29 0.74 2.71
N ALA A 167 -3.93 -0.35 2.29
CA ALA A 167 -4.62 -0.47 1.03
C ALA A 167 -5.99 -1.11 1.24
N GLU A 168 -6.99 -0.56 0.57
CA GLU A 168 -8.37 -1.02 0.55
C GLU A 168 -8.80 -1.22 -0.90
N ALA A 169 -9.26 -2.43 -1.20
CA ALA A 169 -9.81 -2.84 -2.47
C ALA A 169 -11.34 -2.79 -2.35
N THR A 170 -11.98 -1.92 -3.13
CA THR A 170 -13.43 -1.79 -3.19
C THR A 170 -13.94 -1.95 -4.62
N GLY A 171 -15.23 -2.20 -4.75
CA GLY A 171 -15.83 -2.58 -6.01
C GLY A 171 -15.48 -4.04 -6.32
N PHE A 172 -16.50 -4.87 -6.15
CA PHE A 172 -16.46 -6.23 -6.62
C PHE A 172 -17.19 -6.28 -7.94
N ASP A 173 -16.50 -6.74 -8.97
CA ASP A 173 -17.19 -7.47 -10.04
C ASP A 173 -17.03 -8.95 -9.71
N CYS A 174 -17.73 -9.41 -8.67
CA CYS A 174 -18.18 -10.79 -8.70
C CYS A 174 -19.26 -10.76 -9.78
N GLY A 175 -18.96 -11.23 -10.99
CA GLY A 175 -19.97 -11.27 -12.04
C GLY A 175 -21.23 -12.01 -11.55
N GLY A 176 -21.06 -12.92 -10.58
CA GLY A 176 -22.15 -13.62 -9.90
C GLY A 176 -22.93 -12.85 -8.82
N ASP A 177 -22.50 -11.69 -8.32
CA ASP A 177 -23.21 -10.90 -7.29
C ASP A 177 -24.18 -9.92 -7.95
N ILE A 178 -25.34 -10.46 -8.33
CA ILE A 178 -26.34 -9.77 -9.13
C ILE A 178 -27.13 -8.79 -8.29
N ASP A 179 -27.29 -9.06 -6.99
CA ASP A 179 -28.03 -8.19 -6.07
C ASP A 179 -27.15 -7.15 -5.34
N GLY A 180 -25.83 -7.23 -5.50
CA GLY A 180 -24.85 -6.30 -4.96
C GLY A 180 -24.68 -6.42 -3.45
N SER A 181 -24.91 -7.62 -2.89
CA SER A 181 -24.84 -7.89 -1.46
C SER A 181 -23.42 -8.12 -0.93
N GLY A 182 -22.44 -8.27 -1.82
CA GLY A 182 -21.07 -8.69 -1.50
C GLY A 182 -20.95 -10.19 -1.23
N VAL A 183 -21.98 -10.99 -1.55
CA VAL A 183 -21.98 -12.45 -1.39
C VAL A 183 -22.73 -13.09 -2.55
N VAL A 184 -22.04 -13.82 -3.40
CA VAL A 184 -22.68 -14.67 -4.41
C VAL A 184 -23.31 -15.88 -3.74
N GLY A 185 -24.64 -15.92 -3.75
CA GLY A 185 -25.40 -16.91 -3.02
C GLY A 185 -26.66 -17.38 -3.73
N VAL A 186 -27.58 -17.89 -2.91
CA VAL A 186 -28.86 -18.42 -3.40
C VAL A 186 -29.70 -17.32 -4.05
N ASP A 187 -29.62 -16.09 -3.55
CA ASP A 187 -30.40 -14.98 -4.07
C ASP A 187 -29.96 -14.59 -5.49
N ASP A 188 -28.66 -14.59 -5.78
CA ASP A 188 -28.13 -14.40 -7.15
C ASP A 188 -28.48 -15.54 -8.09
N LEU A 189 -28.35 -16.79 -7.61
CA LEU A 189 -28.77 -17.95 -8.38
C LEU A 189 -30.26 -17.90 -8.74
N LEU A 190 -31.10 -17.46 -7.80
CA LEU A 190 -32.53 -17.29 -8.05
C LEU A 190 -32.79 -16.15 -9.03
N ALA A 191 -31.98 -15.09 -9.04
CA ALA A 191 -32.07 -14.03 -10.05
C ALA A 191 -31.83 -14.58 -11.47
N VAL A 192 -30.74 -15.33 -11.69
CA VAL A 192 -30.45 -15.99 -12.99
C VAL A 192 -31.58 -16.94 -13.41
N LEU A 193 -32.07 -17.77 -12.48
CA LEU A 193 -33.14 -18.72 -12.78
C LEU A 193 -34.49 -18.05 -13.05
N SER A 194 -34.74 -16.88 -12.45
CA SER A 194 -35.95 -16.08 -12.68
C SER A 194 -36.00 -15.53 -14.10
N ASP A 195 -34.85 -15.07 -14.60
CA ASP A 195 -34.75 -14.36 -15.88
C ASP A 195 -34.35 -15.29 -17.04
N TRP A 196 -34.32 -16.60 -16.80
CA TRP A 196 -33.91 -17.64 -17.75
C TRP A 196 -34.60 -17.52 -19.12
N GLY A 197 -33.80 -17.44 -20.17
CA GLY A 197 -34.26 -17.26 -21.55
C GLY A 197 -33.87 -15.88 -22.10
N SER A 198 -34.64 -15.38 -23.07
CA SER A 198 -34.30 -14.10 -23.72
C SER A 198 -34.49 -12.91 -22.76
N CYS A 199 -33.41 -12.16 -22.55
CA CYS A 199 -33.36 -11.09 -21.57
C CYS A 199 -32.33 -10.03 -22.02
N ALA A 200 -32.68 -9.24 -23.03
CA ALA A 200 -31.76 -8.25 -23.57
C ALA A 200 -31.58 -7.04 -22.63
N GLY A 201 -30.39 -6.91 -22.05
CA GLY A 201 -30.00 -5.78 -21.21
C GLY A 201 -30.59 -5.79 -19.79
N CYS A 202 -31.01 -6.97 -19.29
CA CYS A 202 -31.26 -7.15 -17.88
C CYS A 202 -29.94 -7.37 -17.12
N ILE A 203 -29.95 -7.14 -15.82
CA ILE A 203 -28.75 -7.25 -14.97
C ILE A 203 -28.19 -8.67 -14.91
N THR A 204 -29.02 -9.68 -15.17
CA THR A 204 -28.62 -11.09 -15.18
C THR A 204 -28.00 -11.53 -16.51
N ASP A 205 -28.06 -10.75 -17.59
CA ASP A 205 -27.41 -11.03 -18.88
C ASP A 205 -25.94 -10.56 -18.82
N LEU A 206 -25.14 -11.32 -18.08
CA LEU A 206 -23.78 -10.97 -17.68
C LEU A 206 -22.81 -10.90 -18.87
N ASN A 207 -23.09 -11.65 -19.93
CA ASN A 207 -22.23 -11.69 -21.12
C ASN A 207 -22.71 -10.75 -22.26
N GLY A 208 -23.93 -10.20 -22.15
CA GLY A 208 -24.51 -9.24 -23.08
C GLY A 208 -24.99 -9.83 -24.41
N ASP A 209 -25.23 -11.14 -24.50
CA ASP A 209 -25.69 -11.81 -25.72
C ASP A 209 -27.22 -11.77 -25.89
N GLY A 210 -27.93 -11.23 -24.90
CA GLY A 210 -29.38 -11.11 -24.87
C GLY A 210 -30.10 -12.36 -24.38
N ILE A 211 -29.39 -13.33 -23.81
CA ILE A 211 -29.92 -14.60 -23.28
C ILE A 211 -29.31 -14.83 -21.88
N VAL A 212 -30.18 -15.09 -20.90
CA VAL A 212 -29.79 -15.61 -19.60
C VAL A 212 -29.90 -17.12 -19.63
N GLY A 213 -28.79 -17.82 -19.44
CA GLY A 213 -28.76 -19.27 -19.55
C GLY A 213 -27.63 -19.91 -18.76
N VAL A 214 -27.04 -20.95 -19.36
CA VAL A 214 -26.03 -21.76 -18.69
C VAL A 214 -24.76 -20.96 -18.44
N ASP A 215 -24.42 -20.01 -19.30
CA ASP A 215 -23.20 -19.23 -19.16
C ASP A 215 -23.28 -18.30 -17.93
N GLU A 216 -24.40 -17.63 -17.71
CA GLU A 216 -24.66 -16.78 -16.53
C GLU A 216 -24.72 -17.62 -15.25
N LEU A 217 -25.35 -18.80 -15.34
CA LEU A 217 -25.38 -19.76 -14.22
C LEU A 217 -23.97 -20.22 -13.84
N LEU A 218 -23.09 -20.42 -14.81
CA LEU A 218 -21.70 -20.81 -14.55
C LEU A 218 -20.90 -19.69 -13.88
N VAL A 219 -21.20 -18.42 -14.19
CA VAL A 219 -20.59 -17.28 -13.48
C VAL A 219 -21.01 -17.28 -12.01
N VAL A 220 -22.31 -17.37 -11.70
CA VAL A 220 -22.81 -17.43 -10.31
C VAL A 220 -22.22 -18.62 -9.53
N ILE A 221 -22.08 -19.78 -10.17
CA ILE A 221 -21.50 -20.95 -9.51
C ILE A 221 -19.98 -20.80 -9.32
N ALA A 222 -19.28 -20.17 -10.27
CA ALA A 222 -17.84 -19.93 -10.19
C ALA A 222 -17.49 -18.97 -9.05
N ASP A 223 -18.34 -17.97 -8.82
CA ASP A 223 -18.11 -16.92 -7.84
C ASP A 223 -18.74 -17.22 -6.47
N TRP A 224 -19.33 -18.42 -6.28
CA TRP A 224 -20.13 -18.76 -5.09
C TRP A 224 -19.40 -18.55 -3.76
N GLY A 225 -19.97 -17.73 -2.88
CA GLY A 225 -19.42 -17.40 -1.57
C GLY A 225 -19.30 -15.90 -1.36
N GLN A 226 -18.46 -15.50 -0.42
CA GLN A 226 -18.16 -14.07 -0.26
C GLN A 226 -17.41 -13.58 -1.47
N CYS A 227 -17.83 -12.43 -1.97
CA CYS A 227 -16.96 -11.57 -2.75
C CYS A 227 -15.79 -11.17 -1.84
N GLY A 228 -14.59 -11.59 -2.18
CA GLY A 228 -13.37 -11.36 -1.38
C GLY A 228 -12.18 -11.12 -2.26
#